data_AF-A0A8S3WQC4-F1
#
_entry.id   AF-A0A8S3WQC4-F1
#
_cell.length_a   1.000
_cell.length_b   1.000
_cell.length_c   1.000
_cell.angle_alpha   90.00
_cell.angle_beta   90.00
_cell.angle_gamma   90.00
#
_symmetry.space_group_name_H-M   'P 1'
#
loop_
_entity.id
_entity.type
_entity.pdbx_description
1 polymer ?
#
loop_
_entity_poly.entity_id
_entity_poly.type
_entity_poly.pdbx_seq_one_letter_code
_entity_poly.pdbx_strand_id
1 'polypeptide(L)' 'MDTIKTQYQDEDDKDNHYEDFIANLLRINYLNSIQGSGVYDISKFTDHIAEDNKFLIGYLKNDEKYQASKTS' A
#
# COMPACT_ATOMS: atom_id res chain seq x y z
N MET A 1 -16.11 8.78 9.12
CA MET A 1 -15.08 8.75 8.08
C MET A 1 -13.85 9.41 8.65
N ASP A 2 -12.84 8.61 9.01
CA ASP A 2 -11.55 9.18 9.41
C ASP A 2 -10.90 9.79 8.16
N THR A 3 -10.58 11.07 8.22
CA THR A 3 -9.92 11.77 7.11
C THR A 3 -8.48 11.31 7.05
N ILE A 4 -8.05 10.73 5.92
CA ILE A 4 -6.64 10.38 5.69
C ILE A 4 -5.86 11.69 5.68
N LYS A 5 -5.07 11.95 6.73
CA LYS A 5 -4.10 13.05 6.76
C LYS A 5 -2.79 12.52 6.20
N THR A 6 -2.62 12.61 4.88
CA THR A 6 -1.34 12.31 4.24
C THR A 6 -0.44 13.54 4.33
N GLN A 7 0.80 13.34 4.79
CA GLN A 7 1.86 14.34 4.74
C GLN A 7 2.95 13.78 3.84
N TYR A 8 3.08 14.34 2.64
CA TYR A 8 4.13 13.99 1.69
C TYR A 8 5.41 14.76 2.02
N GLN A 9 6.55 14.13 1.77
CA GLN A 9 7.87 14.69 2.08
C GLN A 9 8.21 15.87 1.15
N ASP A 10 7.89 15.74 -0.15
CA ASP A 10 8.10 16.74 -1.20
C ASP A 10 7.11 16.51 -2.37
N GLU A 11 7.24 17.30 -3.45
CA GLU A 11 6.35 17.18 -4.62
C GLU A 11 6.59 15.89 -5.42
N ASP A 12 7.84 15.41 -5.50
CA ASP A 12 8.17 14.17 -6.20
C ASP A 12 7.57 12.95 -5.46
N ASP A 13 7.64 12.95 -4.12
CA ASP A 13 7.01 11.97 -3.23
C ASP A 13 5.48 11.94 -3.42
N LYS A 14 4.87 13.12 -3.52
CA LYS A 14 3.42 13.24 -3.78
C LYS A 14 3.03 12.68 -5.15
N ASP A 15 3.83 12.92 -6.19
CA ASP A 15 3.54 12.41 -7.53
C ASP A 15 3.68 10.89 -7.60
N ASN A 16 4.71 10.32 -6.96
CA ASN A 16 4.86 8.86 -6.83
C ASN A 16 3.66 8.22 -6.10
N HIS A 17 3.26 8.78 -4.96
CA HIS A 17 2.08 8.32 -4.22
C HIS A 17 0.78 8.47 -5.02
N TYR A 18 0.66 9.50 -5.86
CA TYR A 18 -0.48 9.68 -6.74
C TYR A 18 -0.55 8.57 -7.81
N GLU A 19 0.56 8.24 -8.44
CA GLU A 19 0.63 7.15 -9.42
C GLU A 19 0.23 5.80 -8.78
N ASP A 20 0.76 5.51 -7.60
CA ASP A 20 0.42 4.30 -6.84
C ASP A 20 -1.06 4.25 -6.45
N PHE A 21 -1.63 5.38 -6.03
CA PHE A 21 -3.05 5.50 -5.72
C PHE A 21 -3.92 5.15 -6.94
N ILE A 22 -3.61 5.68 -8.12
CA ILE A 22 -4.37 5.40 -9.35
C ILE A 22 -4.28 3.92 -9.73
N ALA A 23 -3.08 3.32 -9.67
CA ALA A 23 -2.90 1.91 -9.96
C ALA A 23 -3.72 1.01 -9.02
N ASN A 24 -3.72 1.31 -7.73
CA ASN A 24 -4.48 0.56 -6.73
C ASN A 24 -5.99 0.77 -6.86
N LEU A 25 -6.45 1.98 -7.20
CA LEU A 25 -7.87 2.24 -7.44
C LEU A 25 -8.42 1.42 -8.62
N LEU A 26 -7.67 1.35 -9.73
CA LEU A 26 -8.04 0.52 -10.87
C LEU A 26 -8.10 -0.97 -10.48
N ARG A 27 -7.15 -1.43 -9.66
CA ARG A 27 -7.13 -2.81 -9.16
C ARG A 27 -8.32 -3.12 -8.24
N ILE A 28 -8.67 -2.21 -7.33
CA ILE A 28 -9.85 -2.35 -6.45
C ILE A 28 -11.12 -2.51 -7.30
N ASN A 29 -11.31 -1.64 -8.31
CA ASN A 29 -12.45 -1.71 -9.20
C ASN A 29 -12.51 -3.04 -9.96
N TYR A 30 -11.38 -3.48 -10.51
CA TYR A 30 -11.30 -4.77 -11.19
C TYR A 30 -11.67 -5.92 -10.26
N LEU A 31 -11.10 -5.98 -9.06
CA LEU A 31 -11.39 -7.05 -8.09
C LEU A 31 -12.85 -7.07 -7.65
N ASN A 32 -13.44 -5.89 -7.40
CA ASN A 32 -14.85 -5.75 -7.07
C ASN A 32 -15.78 -6.13 -8.22
N SER A 33 -15.32 -6.06 -9.47
CA SER A 33 -16.10 -6.49 -10.64
C SER A 33 -16.15 -8.01 -10.81
N ILE A 34 -15.19 -8.75 -10.24
CA ILE A 34 -15.05 -10.21 -10.44
C ILE A 34 -15.31 -11.05 -9.19
N GLN A 35 -15.22 -10.48 -7.98
CA GLN A 35 -15.48 -11.20 -6.73
C GLN A 35 -16.89 -10.94 -6.19
N GLY A 36 -17.59 -12.00 -5.77
CA GLY A 36 -18.92 -11.91 -5.16
C GLY A 36 -18.94 -12.12 -3.64
N SER A 37 -17.82 -12.50 -3.03
CA SER A 37 -17.74 -12.87 -1.60
C SER A 37 -17.27 -11.75 -0.68
N GLY A 38 -16.90 -10.59 -1.24
CA GLY A 38 -16.41 -9.43 -0.50
C GLY A 38 -16.11 -8.26 -1.42
N VAL A 39 -15.93 -7.07 -0.84
CA VAL A 39 -15.56 -5.84 -1.55
C VAL A 39 -14.27 -5.27 -0.97
N TYR A 40 -13.41 -4.77 -1.84
CA TYR A 40 -12.25 -3.96 -1.51
C TYR A 40 -12.66 -2.48 -1.49
N ASP A 41 -12.04 -1.70 -0.61
CA ASP A 41 -12.31 -0.26 -0.46
C ASP A 41 -10.99 0.53 -0.37
N ILE A 42 -11.08 1.85 -0.53
CA ILE A 42 -9.98 2.78 -0.37
C ILE A 42 -9.62 2.87 1.12
N SER A 43 -8.33 2.78 1.42
CA SER A 43 -7.78 2.82 2.77
C SER A 43 -6.52 3.68 2.82
N LYS A 44 -5.97 3.86 4.03
CA LYS A 44 -4.67 4.54 4.24
C LYS A 44 -3.46 3.84 3.60
N PHE A 45 -3.67 2.68 2.99
CA PHE A 45 -2.64 1.91 2.29
C PHE A 45 -2.81 1.93 0.77
N THR A 46 -3.80 2.68 0.26
CA THR A 46 -4.14 2.68 -1.17
C THR A 46 -3.10 3.42 -2.01
N ASP A 47 -2.31 4.30 -1.44
CA ASP A 47 -1.18 4.99 -2.07
C ASP A 47 0.17 4.34 -1.77
N HIS A 48 0.19 3.11 -1.26
CA HIS A 48 1.42 2.36 -0.99
C HIS A 48 1.54 1.13 -1.90
N ILE A 49 2.77 0.80 -2.31
CA ILE A 49 3.07 -0.42 -3.05
C ILE A 49 2.93 -1.67 -2.17
N ALA A 50 2.66 -2.81 -2.82
CA ALA A 50 2.46 -4.09 -2.12
C ALA A 50 3.71 -4.58 -1.37
N GLU A 51 4.91 -4.14 -1.73
CA GLU A 51 6.15 -4.50 -1.04
C GLU A 51 6.27 -3.78 0.31
N ASP A 52 5.91 -2.51 0.38
CA ASP A 52 5.86 -1.74 1.64
C ASP A 52 4.84 -2.33 2.61
N ASN A 53 3.71 -2.81 2.07
CA ASN A 53 2.68 -3.47 2.86
C ASN A 53 3.17 -4.77 3.54
N LYS A 54 4.18 -5.46 2.99
CA LYS A 54 4.74 -6.68 3.63
C LYS A 54 5.44 -6.37 4.95
N PHE A 55 6.08 -5.21 5.05
CA PHE A 55 6.72 -4.77 6.29
C PHE A 55 5.70 -4.29 7.33
N LEU A 56 4.52 -3.81 6.88
CA LEU A 56 3.43 -3.35 7.75
C LEU A 56 2.63 -4.49 8.40
N ILE A 57 2.52 -5.65 7.76
CA ILE A 57 1.78 -6.81 8.30
C ILE A 57 2.56 -7.62 9.35
N GLY A 58 3.79 -7.21 9.68
CA GLY A 58 4.62 -7.81 10.73
C GLY A 58 5.06 -9.26 10.48
N TYR A 59 4.68 -9.84 9.34
CA TYR A 59 4.97 -11.24 9.01
C TYR A 59 6.19 -11.32 8.08
N LEU A 60 7.37 -11.19 8.67
CA LEU A 60 8.63 -11.45 7.97
C LEU A 60 8.95 -12.94 8.02
N LYS A 61 9.21 -13.56 6.86
CA LYS A 61 9.82 -14.90 6.84
C LYS A 61 11.21 -14.80 7.50
N ASN A 62 11.66 -15.87 8.17
CA ASN A 62 12.90 -15.83 8.94
C ASN A 62 14.14 -15.40 8.14
N ASP A 63 14.16 -15.66 6.83
CA ASP A 63 15.25 -15.29 5.93
C ASP A 63 15.27 -13.77 5.59
N GLU A 64 14.12 -13.09 5.70
CA GLU A 64 13.96 -11.65 5.42
C GLU A 64 14.31 -10.79 6.66
N LYS A 65 14.19 -11.36 7.87
CA LYS A 65 14.64 -10.72 9.13
C LYS A 65 16.15 -10.43 9.13
N TYR A 66 16.94 -11.30 8.49
CA TYR A 66 18.39 -11.19 8.45
C TYR A 66 18.85 -10.00 7.60
N GLN A 67 18.15 -9.69 6.50
CA GLN A 67 18.52 -8.57 5.62
C GLN A 67 18.14 -7.22 6.24
N ALA A 68 16.97 -7.12 6.86
CA ALA A 68 16.53 -5.90 7.54
C ALA A 68 17.49 -5.49 8.69
N SER A 69 18.11 -6.45 9.38
CA SER A 69 19.07 -6.20 10.46
C SER A 69 20.45 -5.70 10.03
N LYS A 70 20.79 -5.73 8.73
CA LYS A 70 22.10 -5.28 8.21
C LYS A 70 22.10 -3.85 7.69
N THR A 71 20.92 -3.26 7.51
CA THR A 71 20.71 -1.91 6.97
C THR A 71 20.28 -0.89 8.02
N SER A 72 20.34 -1.23 9.33
CA SER A 72 20.15 -0.33 10.47
C SER A 72 21.42 -0.12 11.27
#